data_AF-A0A955Q4B2-F1
#
_entry.id   AF-A0A955Q4B2-F1
#
_cell.length_a   1.000
_cell.length_b   1.000
_cell.length_c   1.000
_cell.angle_alpha   90.00
_cell.angle_beta   90.00
_cell.angle_gamma   90.00
#
_symmetry.space_group_name_H-M   'P 1'
#
loop_
_entity.id
_entity.type
_entity.pdbx_description
1 polymer ?
#
loop_
_entity_poly.entity_id
_entity_poly.type
_entity_poly.pdbx_seq_one_letter_code
_entity_poly.pdbx_strand_id
1 'polypeptide(L)'
;MPLSSETSEMVKQPIRQNRLHKVLHKNLRIPPWVIRPFYRALKITGSPMQYRLRKRLAGEIIAVPKPRITISDRAGYRLFGPDDIEGTDRIVRYCEAVYQQSRADFPPEYFQKHPHKKFLFPILEGAEFCRHPELLRFMVSRPILDAAAAYLGTVPKLTGARLCWSPENETARSSQLFHFDYEDLRQVKIFMNIFETKEDQGPLTFLPADI
;
A
#
# COMPACT_ATOMS: atom_id res chain seq x y z
N MET A 1 1.75 -4.51 -28.30
CA MET A 1 1.99 -5.96 -28.47
C MET A 1 1.19 -6.70 -27.41
N PRO A 2 0.28 -7.62 -27.76
CA PRO A 2 -0.50 -8.34 -26.76
C PRO A 2 0.41 -9.36 -26.08
N LEU A 3 0.40 -9.38 -24.75
CA LEU A 3 1.26 -10.25 -23.94
C LEU A 3 0.67 -11.66 -23.85
N SER A 4 1.53 -12.65 -24.10
CA SER A 4 1.28 -14.05 -23.78
C SER A 4 1.13 -14.24 -22.26
N SER A 5 0.18 -15.08 -21.89
CA SER A 5 -0.27 -15.37 -20.52
C SER A 5 0.81 -15.95 -19.60
N GLU A 6 1.99 -16.31 -20.12
CA GLU A 6 3.00 -17.09 -19.42
C GLU A 6 3.89 -16.25 -18.48
N THR A 7 4.09 -14.96 -18.75
CA THR A 7 4.91 -14.11 -17.87
C THR A 7 4.20 -13.67 -16.59
N SER A 8 2.87 -13.83 -16.52
CA SER A 8 2.07 -13.51 -15.33
C SER A 8 2.12 -14.59 -14.25
N GLU A 9 2.58 -15.81 -14.55
CA GLU A 9 2.57 -16.94 -13.61
C GLU A 9 3.81 -16.99 -12.70
N MET A 10 4.95 -16.44 -13.13
CA MET A 10 6.21 -16.57 -12.38
C MET A 10 6.36 -15.66 -11.14
N VAL A 11 5.44 -14.73 -10.90
CA VAL A 11 5.45 -13.84 -9.70
C VAL A 11 4.17 -13.96 -8.89
N LYS A 12 3.57 -15.16 -8.85
CA LYS A 12 2.58 -15.51 -7.83
C LYS A 12 3.23 -16.40 -6.78
N GLN A 13 4.19 -15.87 -6.01
CA GLN A 13 4.41 -16.47 -4.69
C GLN A 13 3.20 -16.08 -3.84
N PRO A 14 2.32 -17.03 -3.48
CA PRO A 14 1.20 -16.69 -2.63
C PRO A 14 1.77 -16.36 -1.26
N ILE A 15 1.35 -15.24 -0.69
CA ILE A 15 1.64 -14.84 0.68
C ILE A 15 1.04 -15.90 1.62
N ARG A 16 1.77 -17.01 1.84
CA ARG A 16 1.35 -18.17 2.65
C ARG A 16 1.05 -17.75 4.10
N GLN A 17 1.66 -16.66 4.56
CA GLN A 17 1.60 -16.19 5.95
C GLN A 17 0.31 -15.43 6.31
N ASN A 18 -0.38 -14.82 5.33
CA ASN A 18 -1.65 -14.11 5.57
C ASN A 18 -2.81 -15.07 5.88
N ARG A 19 -2.65 -16.36 5.55
CA ARG A 19 -3.65 -17.39 5.85
C ARG A 19 -3.74 -17.69 7.34
N LEU A 20 -2.64 -17.71 8.09
CA LEU A 20 -2.66 -18.12 9.49
C LEU A 20 -3.45 -17.14 10.37
N HIS A 21 -3.16 -15.83 10.27
CA HIS A 21 -3.91 -14.82 11.01
C HIS A 21 -5.40 -14.80 10.61
N LYS A 22 -5.67 -14.89 9.31
CA LYS A 22 -7.04 -14.95 8.80
C LYS A 22 -7.78 -16.19 9.32
N VAL A 23 -7.16 -17.35 9.38
CA VAL A 23 -7.75 -18.59 9.92
C VAL A 23 -7.97 -18.48 11.44
N LEU A 24 -6.95 -18.11 12.21
CA LEU A 24 -7.05 -18.06 13.67
C LEU A 24 -8.06 -17.02 14.15
N HIS A 25 -8.09 -15.84 13.52
CA HIS A 25 -9.01 -14.77 13.93
C HIS A 25 -10.39 -14.91 13.27
N LYS A 26 -10.47 -15.07 11.94
CA LYS A 26 -11.79 -15.08 11.26
C LYS A 26 -12.51 -16.42 11.38
N ASN A 27 -11.80 -17.55 11.36
CA ASN A 27 -12.44 -18.87 11.41
C ASN A 27 -12.56 -19.39 12.85
N LEU A 28 -11.52 -19.21 13.67
CA LEU A 28 -11.48 -19.74 15.04
C LEU A 28 -11.82 -18.70 16.12
N ARG A 29 -12.08 -17.44 15.74
CA ARG A 29 -12.48 -16.34 16.64
C ARG A 29 -11.53 -16.10 17.82
N ILE A 30 -10.26 -16.49 17.69
CA ILE A 30 -9.26 -16.26 18.72
C ILE A 30 -8.95 -14.75 18.77
N PRO A 31 -8.97 -14.10 19.95
CA PRO A 31 -8.74 -12.67 20.05
C PRO A 31 -7.37 -12.23 19.48
N PRO A 32 -7.28 -11.09 18.77
CA PRO A 32 -6.03 -10.61 18.16
C PRO A 32 -4.88 -10.46 19.16
N TRP A 33 -5.16 -10.05 20.40
CA TRP A 33 -4.14 -9.84 21.43
C TRP A 33 -3.45 -11.15 21.87
N VAL A 34 -4.08 -12.31 21.66
CA VAL A 34 -3.47 -13.63 21.89
C VAL A 34 -2.58 -14.02 20.70
N ILE A 35 -3.06 -13.80 19.47
CA ILE A 35 -2.37 -14.25 18.25
C ILE A 35 -1.14 -13.38 17.96
N ARG A 36 -1.25 -12.05 18.14
CA ARG A 36 -0.23 -11.09 17.72
C ARG A 36 1.15 -11.34 18.34
N PRO A 37 1.30 -11.56 19.67
CA PRO A 37 2.60 -11.86 20.27
C PRO A 37 3.22 -13.15 19.72
N PHE A 38 2.43 -14.21 19.56
CA PHE A 38 2.89 -15.49 19.02
C PHE A 38 3.34 -15.35 17.56
N TYR A 39 2.53 -14.69 16.73
CA TYR A 39 2.87 -14.44 15.34
C TYR A 39 4.14 -13.57 15.19
N ARG A 40 4.31 -12.58 16.07
CA ARG A 40 5.54 -11.77 16.14
C ARG A 40 6.75 -12.65 16.49
N ALA A 41 6.63 -13.51 17.50
CA ALA A 41 7.70 -14.42 17.89
C ALA A 41 8.11 -15.33 16.72
N LEU A 42 7.14 -15.96 16.04
CA LEU A 42 7.39 -16.80 14.87
C LEU A 42 8.12 -16.05 13.74
N LYS A 43 7.74 -14.81 13.45
CA LYS A 43 8.43 -13.98 12.44
C LYS A 43 9.88 -13.70 12.83
N ILE A 44 10.13 -13.41 14.11
CA ILE A 44 11.49 -13.13 14.60
C ILE A 44 12.34 -14.40 14.58
N THR A 45 11.83 -15.54 15.04
CA THR A 45 12.58 -16.80 15.07
C THR A 45 12.87 -17.36 13.68
N GLY A 46 11.98 -17.12 12.71
CA GLY A 46 12.22 -17.51 11.32
C GLY A 46 13.30 -16.68 10.60
N SER A 47 13.67 -15.50 11.10
CA SER A 47 14.69 -14.64 10.48
C SER A 47 15.34 -13.67 11.48
N PRO A 48 16.03 -14.18 12.54
CA PRO A 48 16.46 -13.36 13.67
C PRO A 48 17.53 -12.34 13.29
N MET A 49 18.45 -12.70 12.38
CA MET A 49 19.49 -11.78 11.91
C MET A 49 18.90 -10.63 11.10
N GLN A 50 17.94 -10.90 10.21
CA GLN A 50 17.25 -9.87 9.44
C GLN A 50 16.44 -8.94 10.36
N TYR A 51 15.78 -9.49 11.39
CA TYR A 51 15.10 -8.67 12.38
C TYR A 51 16.05 -7.71 13.10
N ARG A 52 17.19 -8.20 13.60
CA ARG A 52 18.19 -7.37 14.30
C ARG A 52 18.81 -6.32 13.36
N LEU A 53 19.18 -6.71 12.14
CA LEU A 53 19.75 -5.81 11.15
C LEU A 53 18.79 -4.66 10.83
N ARG A 54 17.51 -4.95 10.55
CA ARG A 54 16.51 -3.94 10.22
C ARG A 54 16.19 -3.01 11.39
N LYS A 55 16.24 -3.52 12.63
CA LYS A 55 16.11 -2.69 13.84
C LYS A 55 17.29 -1.74 13.99
N ARG A 56 18.52 -2.22 13.79
CA ARG A 56 19.73 -1.38 13.84
C ARG A 56 19.70 -0.29 12.77
N LEU A 57 19.47 -0.68 11.50
CA LEU A 57 19.43 0.25 10.37
C LEU A 57 18.32 1.30 10.51
N ALA A 58 17.19 0.96 11.14
CA ALA A 58 16.17 1.95 11.45
C ALA A 58 16.68 3.00 12.46
N GLY A 59 17.44 2.58 13.47
CA GLY A 59 18.10 3.51 14.39
C GLY A 59 19.05 4.46 13.66
N GLU A 60 19.82 3.96 12.69
CA GLU A 60 20.71 4.77 11.84
C GLU A 60 19.92 5.76 10.97
N ILE A 61 18.79 5.34 10.39
CA ILE A 61 17.89 6.21 9.62
C ILE A 61 17.28 7.31 10.50
N ILE A 62 16.81 6.96 11.70
CA ILE A 62 16.12 7.88 12.62
C ILE A 62 17.09 8.86 13.28
N ALA A 63 18.37 8.50 13.42
CA ALA A 63 19.40 9.38 13.98
C ALA A 63 19.75 10.58 13.07
N VAL A 64 19.38 10.53 11.79
CA VAL A 64 19.49 11.66 10.86
C VAL A 64 18.49 12.76 11.27
N PRO A 65 18.80 14.06 11.12
CA PRO A 65 17.89 15.14 11.47
C PRO A 65 16.46 14.94 10.93
N LYS A 66 15.51 15.38 11.76
CA LYS A 66 14.08 15.03 11.78
C LYS A 66 13.48 14.85 10.37
N PRO A 67 12.80 13.72 10.10
CA PRO A 67 12.17 13.50 8.80
C PRO A 67 11.13 14.59 8.54
N ARG A 68 11.06 15.07 7.29
CA ARG A 68 10.05 16.06 6.86
C ARG A 68 8.63 15.58 7.16
N ILE A 69 8.41 14.28 7.05
CA ILE A 69 7.13 13.62 7.34
C ILE A 69 7.29 12.78 8.61
N THR A 70 6.43 13.05 9.60
CA THR A 70 6.36 12.25 10.83
C THR A 70 4.93 11.77 11.02
N ILE A 71 4.76 10.45 11.23
CA ILE A 71 3.47 9.83 11.52
C ILE A 71 3.36 9.69 13.04
N SER A 72 2.32 10.26 13.64
CA SER A 72 2.08 10.15 15.08
C SER A 72 1.56 8.76 15.42
N ASP A 73 2.14 8.09 16.43
CA ASP A 73 1.59 6.82 16.94
C ASP A 73 0.20 6.98 17.57
N ARG A 74 -0.11 8.18 18.10
CA ARG A 74 -1.43 8.47 18.66
C ARG A 74 -2.49 8.60 17.57
N ALA A 75 -2.24 9.42 16.56
CA ALA A 75 -3.20 9.64 15.48
C ALA A 75 -3.22 8.48 14.47
N GLY A 76 -2.08 7.82 14.25
CA GLY A 76 -1.92 6.71 13.31
C GLY A 76 -1.81 7.12 11.83
N TYR A 77 -1.82 8.42 11.53
CA TYR A 77 -1.70 8.93 10.15
C TYR A 77 -0.98 10.28 10.09
N ARG A 78 -0.64 10.70 8.86
CA ARG A 78 -0.16 12.04 8.52
C ARG A 78 -0.60 12.38 7.10
N LEU A 79 -1.26 13.53 6.94
CA LEU A 79 -1.49 14.13 5.62
C LEU A 79 -0.22 14.82 5.14
N PHE A 80 0.00 14.80 3.83
CA PHE A 80 1.13 15.44 3.18
C PHE A 80 0.69 16.06 1.85
N GLY A 81 1.39 17.10 1.42
CA GLY A 81 1.22 17.77 0.15
C GLY A 81 2.39 17.52 -0.82
N PRO A 82 2.33 18.11 -2.03
CA PRO A 82 3.36 17.92 -3.06
C PRO A 82 4.78 18.29 -2.62
N ASP A 83 4.92 19.28 -1.75
CA ASP A 83 6.22 19.79 -1.28
C ASP A 83 6.87 18.93 -0.18
N ASP A 84 6.09 18.04 0.46
CA ASP A 84 6.59 17.20 1.55
C ASP A 84 7.49 16.06 1.04
N ILE A 85 7.26 15.60 -0.21
CA ILE A 85 8.03 14.54 -0.86
C ILE A 85 8.55 15.08 -2.19
N GLU A 86 9.87 15.20 -2.29
CA GLU A 86 10.52 15.65 -3.52
C GLU A 86 10.17 14.73 -4.71
N GLY A 87 9.82 15.37 -5.84
CA GLY A 87 9.46 14.67 -7.07
C GLY A 87 7.99 14.25 -7.17
N THR A 88 7.14 14.62 -6.20
CA THR A 88 5.70 14.30 -6.24
C THR A 88 5.04 14.77 -7.54
N ASP A 89 5.22 16.03 -7.95
CA ASP A 89 4.64 16.56 -9.20
C ASP A 89 5.06 15.80 -10.45
N ARG A 90 6.30 15.30 -10.48
CA ARG A 90 6.81 14.50 -11.60
C ARG A 90 6.14 13.14 -11.63
N ILE A 91 5.99 12.51 -10.47
CA ILE A 91 5.35 11.19 -10.36
C ILE A 91 3.85 11.25 -10.60
N VAL A 92 3.17 12.30 -10.11
CA VAL A 92 1.75 12.53 -10.40
C VAL A 92 1.53 12.67 -11.91
N ARG A 93 2.31 13.54 -12.59
CA ARG A 93 2.24 13.67 -14.06
C ARG A 93 2.57 12.37 -14.80
N TYR A 94 3.52 11.59 -14.29
CA TYR A 94 3.85 10.29 -14.87
C TYR A 94 2.68 9.31 -14.76
N CYS A 95 2.09 9.19 -13.56
CA CYS A 95 0.92 8.35 -13.32
C CYS A 95 -0.30 8.81 -14.14
N GLU A 96 -0.48 10.12 -14.32
CA GLU A 96 -1.52 10.68 -15.18
C GLU A 96 -1.30 10.25 -16.64
N ALA A 97 -0.09 10.34 -17.17
CA ALA A 97 0.22 9.89 -18.53
C ALA A 97 -0.05 8.38 -18.71
N VAL A 98 0.36 7.55 -17.75
CA VAL A 98 0.05 6.11 -17.74
C VAL A 98 -1.46 5.89 -17.72
N TYR A 99 -2.20 6.64 -16.88
CA TYR A 99 -3.64 6.59 -16.83
C TYR A 99 -4.28 6.94 -18.18
N GLN A 100 -3.88 8.03 -18.83
CA GLN A 100 -4.46 8.45 -20.10
C GLN A 100 -4.24 7.41 -21.20
N GLN A 101 -3.05 6.80 -21.23
CA GLN A 101 -2.74 5.72 -22.17
C GLN A 101 -3.63 4.49 -21.90
N SER A 102 -3.77 4.07 -20.64
CA SER A 102 -4.58 2.91 -20.30
C SER A 102 -6.08 3.16 -20.47
N ARG A 103 -6.57 4.35 -20.15
CA ARG A 103 -8.00 4.70 -20.25
C ARG A 103 -8.52 4.56 -21.69
N ALA A 104 -7.69 4.86 -22.68
CA ALA A 104 -8.04 4.72 -24.09
C ALA A 104 -8.50 3.28 -24.45
N ASP A 105 -7.98 2.27 -23.76
CA ASP A 105 -8.33 0.86 -23.98
C ASP A 105 -9.62 0.43 -23.24
N PHE A 106 -10.14 1.27 -22.34
CA PHE A 106 -11.28 0.95 -21.48
C PHE A 106 -12.37 2.03 -21.54
N PRO A 107 -13.17 2.06 -22.63
CA PRO A 107 -14.28 3.00 -22.75
C PRO A 107 -15.38 2.67 -21.72
N PRO A 108 -16.29 3.61 -21.38
CA PRO A 108 -17.29 3.44 -20.32
C PRO A 108 -18.13 2.14 -20.43
N GLU A 109 -18.42 1.69 -21.65
CA GLU A 109 -19.17 0.46 -21.93
C GLU A 109 -18.43 -0.80 -21.45
N TYR A 110 -17.10 -0.76 -21.35
CA TYR A 110 -16.29 -1.85 -20.81
C TYR A 110 -16.70 -2.18 -19.38
N PHE A 111 -16.89 -1.16 -18.55
CA PHE A 111 -17.24 -1.33 -17.13
C PHE A 111 -18.68 -1.76 -16.94
N GLN A 112 -19.59 -1.38 -17.85
CA GLN A 112 -20.96 -1.90 -17.85
C GLN A 112 -20.98 -3.42 -18.05
N LYS A 113 -20.17 -3.94 -18.98
CA LYS A 113 -20.02 -5.39 -19.25
C LYS A 113 -19.24 -6.13 -18.16
N HIS A 114 -18.40 -5.44 -17.38
CA HIS A 114 -17.57 -6.03 -16.32
C HIS A 114 -17.88 -5.40 -14.94
N PRO A 115 -19.07 -5.64 -14.39
CA PRO A 115 -19.52 -4.95 -13.19
C PRO A 115 -18.66 -5.22 -11.96
N HIS A 116 -17.93 -6.34 -11.90
CA HIS A 116 -16.99 -6.64 -10.82
C HIS A 116 -15.77 -5.71 -10.79
N LYS A 117 -15.42 -5.06 -11.92
CA LYS A 117 -14.29 -4.13 -12.07
C LYS A 117 -14.66 -2.66 -11.85
N LYS A 118 -15.91 -2.37 -11.49
CA LYS A 118 -16.46 -0.99 -11.43
C LYS A 118 -15.95 -0.08 -10.31
N PHE A 119 -15.33 -0.60 -9.25
CA PHE A 119 -15.02 0.22 -8.06
C PHE A 119 -13.53 0.47 -7.81
N LEU A 120 -12.66 -0.44 -8.27
CA LEU A 120 -11.21 -0.31 -8.14
C LEU A 120 -10.52 -1.14 -9.23
N PHE A 121 -10.13 -0.47 -10.31
CA PHE A 121 -9.51 -1.07 -11.48
C PHE A 121 -7.98 -0.86 -11.41
N PRO A 122 -7.17 -1.93 -11.27
CA PRO A 122 -5.72 -1.80 -11.28
C PRO A 122 -5.23 -1.49 -12.71
N ILE A 123 -4.50 -0.38 -12.84
CA ILE A 123 -3.81 0.01 -14.07
C ILE A 123 -2.38 -0.56 -14.08
N LEU A 124 -1.71 -0.49 -12.93
CA LEU A 124 -0.42 -1.14 -12.68
C LEU A 124 -0.49 -1.91 -11.36
N GLU A 125 0.01 -3.15 -11.34
CA GLU A 125 0.21 -3.88 -10.09
C GLU A 125 1.48 -4.75 -10.05
N GLY A 126 1.97 -4.96 -8.82
CA GLY A 126 3.00 -5.96 -8.56
C GLY A 126 4.28 -5.77 -9.39
N ALA A 127 4.65 -6.79 -10.16
CA ALA A 127 5.88 -6.81 -10.94
C ALA A 127 5.87 -5.82 -12.13
N GLU A 128 4.71 -5.28 -12.52
CA GLU A 128 4.64 -4.30 -13.60
C GLU A 128 5.41 -3.03 -13.26
N PHE A 129 5.49 -2.66 -11.98
CA PHE A 129 6.30 -1.54 -11.51
C PHE A 129 7.79 -1.69 -11.81
N CYS A 130 8.30 -2.91 -12.05
CA CYS A 130 9.69 -3.12 -12.49
C CYS A 130 9.97 -2.48 -13.87
N ARG A 131 8.94 -2.22 -14.68
CA ARG A 131 9.05 -1.48 -15.95
C ARG A 131 8.99 0.04 -15.77
N HIS A 132 8.75 0.52 -14.55
CA HIS A 132 8.60 1.93 -14.19
C HIS A 132 9.59 2.29 -13.06
N PRO A 133 10.91 2.29 -13.34
CA PRO A 133 11.94 2.43 -12.32
C PRO A 133 11.89 3.78 -11.57
N GLU A 134 11.37 4.83 -12.19
CA GLU A 134 11.08 6.12 -11.54
C GLU A 134 10.02 6.02 -10.44
N LEU A 135 8.95 5.23 -10.65
CA LEU A 135 7.95 4.97 -9.62
C LEU A 135 8.58 4.18 -8.46
N LEU A 136 9.38 3.16 -8.77
CA LEU A 136 10.09 2.38 -7.75
C LEU A 136 11.03 3.25 -6.91
N ARG A 137 11.86 4.09 -7.56
CA ARG A 137 12.76 5.02 -6.85
C ARG A 137 11.99 5.99 -5.97
N PHE A 138 10.85 6.52 -6.44
CA PHE A 138 10.02 7.40 -5.64
C PHE A 138 9.46 6.68 -4.40
N MET A 139 8.90 5.48 -4.57
CA MET A 139 8.30 4.71 -3.46
C MET A 139 9.30 4.31 -2.37
N VAL A 140 10.60 4.29 -2.67
CA VAL A 140 11.67 4.02 -1.68
C VAL A 140 12.53 5.26 -1.39
N SER A 141 12.06 6.45 -1.76
CA SER A 141 12.74 7.71 -1.50
C SER A 141 12.88 7.99 0.00
N ARG A 142 13.84 8.84 0.38
CA ARG A 142 14.14 9.15 1.78
C ARG A 142 12.95 9.67 2.58
N PRO A 143 12.12 10.63 2.09
CA PRO A 143 10.97 11.09 2.87
C PRO A 143 9.99 9.96 3.23
N ILE A 144 9.76 9.02 2.31
CA ILE A 144 8.87 7.86 2.52
C ILE A 144 9.53 6.83 3.44
N LEU A 145 10.77 6.46 3.13
CA LEU A 145 11.51 5.44 3.88
C LEU A 145 11.70 5.86 5.34
N ASP A 146 12.03 7.12 5.58
CA ASP A 146 12.35 7.66 6.89
C ASP A 146 11.08 7.77 7.74
N ALA A 147 9.99 8.28 7.18
CA ALA A 147 8.69 8.34 7.85
C ALA A 147 8.20 6.93 8.24
N ALA A 148 8.26 5.98 7.32
CA ALA A 148 7.83 4.61 7.57
C ALA A 148 8.75 3.89 8.57
N ALA A 149 10.07 4.08 8.48
CA ALA A 149 11.03 3.48 9.41
C ALA A 149 10.87 4.02 10.82
N ALA A 150 10.66 5.34 10.97
CA ALA A 150 10.39 5.99 12.24
C ALA A 150 9.11 5.45 12.88
N TYR A 151 8.01 5.43 12.13
CA TYR A 151 6.71 4.96 12.64
C TYR A 151 6.73 3.47 13.01
N LEU A 152 7.27 2.61 12.14
CA LEU A 152 7.30 1.16 12.38
C LEU A 152 8.40 0.74 13.36
N GLY A 153 9.39 1.61 13.59
CA GLY A 153 10.58 1.35 14.40
C GLY A 153 11.49 0.27 13.82
N THR A 154 11.48 0.07 12.51
CA THR A 154 12.28 -0.93 11.77
C THR A 154 12.34 -0.50 10.31
N VAL A 155 13.41 -0.84 9.57
CA VAL A 155 13.42 -0.61 8.12
C VAL A 155 12.18 -1.31 7.53
N PRO A 156 11.32 -0.64 6.74
CA PRO A 156 10.13 -1.25 6.16
C PRO A 156 10.45 -2.20 5.01
N LYS A 157 9.48 -3.02 4.61
CA LYS A 157 9.55 -3.81 3.36
C LYS A 157 8.42 -3.29 2.49
N LEU A 158 8.73 -2.89 1.26
CA LEU A 158 7.71 -2.61 0.26
C LEU A 158 7.04 -3.94 -0.12
N THR A 159 5.79 -4.14 0.30
CA THR A 159 5.04 -5.39 0.09
C THR A 159 4.17 -5.34 -1.16
N GLY A 160 3.81 -4.15 -1.63
CA GLY A 160 3.02 -3.97 -2.83
C GLY A 160 2.83 -2.51 -3.18
N ALA A 161 2.48 -2.26 -4.43
CA ALA A 161 2.10 -0.97 -4.97
C ALA A 161 1.02 -1.21 -6.03
N ARG A 162 0.10 -0.24 -6.15
CA ARG A 162 -0.93 -0.25 -7.20
C ARG A 162 -1.17 1.17 -7.68
N LEU A 163 -1.25 1.33 -9.00
CA LEU A 163 -1.91 2.47 -9.61
C LEU A 163 -3.33 2.02 -9.92
N CYS A 164 -4.32 2.66 -9.29
CA CYS A 164 -5.71 2.28 -9.45
C CYS A 164 -6.53 3.43 -10.03
N TRP A 165 -7.54 3.06 -10.80
CA TRP A 165 -8.61 3.94 -11.23
C TRP A 165 -9.94 3.43 -10.68
N SER A 166 -10.72 4.32 -10.08
CA SER A 166 -12.10 4.04 -9.67
C SER A 166 -13.05 4.79 -10.60
N PRO A 167 -13.67 4.11 -11.57
CA PRO A 167 -14.74 4.69 -12.37
C PRO A 167 -15.93 5.08 -11.48
N GLU A 168 -16.72 6.05 -11.95
CA GLU A 168 -17.98 6.43 -11.30
C GLU A 168 -18.90 5.20 -11.14
N ASN A 169 -19.43 5.01 -9.93
CA ASN A 169 -20.29 3.90 -9.59
C ASN A 169 -21.10 4.20 -8.32
N GLU A 170 -22.24 3.52 -8.17
CA GLU A 170 -23.14 3.63 -7.01
C GLU A 170 -22.98 2.44 -6.05
N THR A 171 -21.84 1.76 -6.06
CA THR A 171 -21.66 0.55 -5.25
C THR A 171 -21.04 0.87 -3.89
N ALA A 172 -21.46 0.13 -2.86
CA ALA A 172 -20.83 0.13 -1.53
C ALA A 172 -20.44 -1.30 -1.17
N ARG A 173 -19.28 -1.75 -1.63
CA ARG A 173 -18.82 -3.14 -1.43
C ARG A 173 -17.31 -3.25 -1.24
N SER A 174 -16.88 -4.39 -0.70
CA SER A 174 -15.46 -4.74 -0.59
C SER A 174 -14.65 -3.62 0.09
N SER A 175 -13.62 -3.08 -0.57
CA SER A 175 -12.74 -2.04 -0.04
C SER A 175 -13.43 -0.69 0.20
N GLN A 176 -14.67 -0.49 -0.29
CA GLN A 176 -15.47 0.71 -0.01
C GLN A 176 -16.16 0.66 1.36
N LEU A 177 -16.24 -0.52 2.00
CA LEU A 177 -16.79 -0.66 3.34
C LEU A 177 -15.68 -0.47 4.39
N PHE A 178 -16.01 0.02 5.58
CA PHE A 178 -15.04 0.08 6.68
C PHE A 178 -14.49 -1.32 7.00
N HIS A 179 -13.16 -1.44 6.99
CA HIS A 179 -12.46 -2.67 7.33
C HIS A 179 -11.05 -2.39 7.84
N PHE A 180 -10.48 -3.38 8.52
CA PHE A 180 -9.06 -3.40 8.85
C PHE A 180 -8.29 -4.20 7.80
N ASP A 181 -7.15 -3.64 7.40
CA ASP A 181 -6.18 -4.31 6.53
C ASP A 181 -5.26 -5.21 7.35
N TYR A 182 -5.54 -6.50 7.38
CA TYR A 182 -4.77 -7.50 8.14
C TYR A 182 -3.60 -8.10 7.34
N GLU A 183 -2.76 -7.27 6.73
CA GLU A 183 -1.61 -7.76 5.93
C GLU A 183 -0.36 -8.01 6.77
N ASP A 184 -0.15 -7.26 7.86
CA ASP A 184 0.92 -7.49 8.83
C ASP A 184 0.53 -7.00 10.25
N LEU A 185 1.40 -7.22 11.24
CA LEU A 185 1.26 -6.75 12.62
C LEU A 185 1.22 -5.23 12.73
N ARG A 186 2.05 -4.55 11.92
CA ARG A 186 2.09 -3.10 11.73
C ARG A 186 2.44 -2.83 10.28
N GLN A 187 1.82 -1.81 9.70
CA GLN A 187 2.04 -1.41 8.31
C GLN A 187 1.84 0.10 8.16
N VAL A 188 2.38 0.65 7.09
CA VAL A 188 2.10 2.01 6.60
C VAL A 188 1.60 1.87 5.18
N LYS A 189 0.45 2.48 4.88
CA LYS A 189 -0.07 2.62 3.51
C LYS A 189 0.00 4.08 3.13
N ILE A 190 0.50 4.34 1.93
CA ILE A 190 0.61 5.70 1.38
C ILE A 190 -0.40 5.77 0.25
N PHE A 191 -1.36 6.68 0.38
CA PHE A 191 -2.35 6.98 -0.63
C PHE A 191 -2.01 8.34 -1.23
N MET A 192 -1.90 8.40 -2.56
CA MET A 192 -1.69 9.63 -3.31
C MET A 192 -2.80 9.74 -4.34
N ASN A 193 -3.54 10.84 -4.30
CA ASN A 193 -4.49 11.16 -5.34
C ASN A 193 -3.72 11.72 -6.53
N ILE A 194 -3.91 11.11 -7.71
CA ILE A 194 -3.31 11.59 -8.96
C ILE A 194 -4.12 12.76 -9.53
N PHE A 195 -5.43 12.76 -9.28
CA PHE A 195 -6.35 13.83 -9.63
C PHE A 195 -6.91 14.46 -8.37
N GLU A 196 -7.28 15.73 -8.44
CA GLU A 196 -8.07 16.36 -7.38
C GLU A 196 -9.33 15.52 -7.11
N THR A 197 -9.55 15.18 -5.84
CA THR A 197 -10.67 14.34 -5.41
C THR A 197 -11.54 15.14 -4.45
N LYS A 198 -12.76 15.43 -4.88
CA LYS A 198 -13.77 16.14 -4.09
C LYS A 198 -14.50 15.20 -3.15
N GLU A 199 -15.27 15.77 -2.22
CA GLU A 199 -16.02 15.02 -1.21
C GLU A 199 -17.04 14.03 -1.82
N ASP A 200 -17.68 14.42 -2.92
CA ASP A 200 -18.65 13.62 -3.67
C ASP A 200 -18.01 12.58 -4.60
N GLN A 201 -16.68 12.52 -4.69
CA GLN A 201 -15.94 11.63 -5.59
C GLN A 201 -15.34 10.41 -4.89
N GLY A 202 -15.80 10.12 -3.67
CA GLY A 202 -15.37 8.96 -2.88
C GLY A 202 -13.92 9.07 -2.39
N PRO A 203 -13.56 10.15 -1.64
CA PRO A 203 -12.23 10.28 -1.07
C PRO A 203 -11.94 9.16 -0.06
N LEU A 204 -10.65 8.85 0.15
CA LEU A 204 -10.25 7.92 1.19
C LEU A 204 -10.78 8.39 2.54
N THR A 205 -11.60 7.55 3.16
CA THR A 205 -12.18 7.79 4.49
C THR A 205 -11.61 6.79 5.47
N PHE A 206 -11.17 7.27 6.64
CA PHE A 206 -10.58 6.45 7.68
C PHE A 206 -10.88 7.04 9.06
N LEU A 207 -10.72 6.22 10.10
CA LEU A 207 -10.79 6.66 11.49
C LEU A 207 -9.35 6.81 12.03
N PRO A 208 -9.01 7.93 12.70
CA PRO A 208 -7.79 8.03 13.48
C PRO A 208 -7.63 6.90 14.49
N ALA A 209 -6.39 6.58 14.86
CA ALA A 209 -6.08 5.47 15.75
C ALA A 209 -6.46 5.71 17.22
N ASP A 210 -6.76 6.95 17.61
CA ASP A 210 -7.16 7.34 18.96
C ASP A 210 -8.66 7.54 19.15
N ILE A 211 -9.48 7.12 18.18
CA ILE A 211 -10.94 6.99 18.31
C ILE A 211 -11.33 5.62 18.87
#